data_AF-A0A0F9S7Q4-F1
#
_entry.id   AF-A0A0F9S7Q4-F1
#
_cell.length_a   1.000
_cell.length_b   1.000
_cell.length_c   1.000
_cell.angle_alpha   90.00
_cell.angle_beta   90.00
_cell.angle_gamma   90.00
#
_symmetry.space_group_name_H-M   'P 1'
#
loop_
_entity.id
_entity.type
_entity.pdbx_description
1 polymer ?
#
loop_
_entity_poly.entity_id
_entity_poly.type
_entity_poly.pdbx_seq_one_letter_code
_entity_poly.pdbx_strand_id
1 'polypeptide(L)'
;HVDREKALIMGLFPDCEIEKISSVGNAAGDGCRAALLNREKRKEADWVSRNVEYIELTVEKDFQNEFMEAMHLPHMTDEFTHLKGIVADEILHQK
;
A
#
# COMPACT_ATOMS: atom_id res chain seq x y z
N HIS A 1 -8.94 -11.57 -6.12
CA HIS A 1 -8.14 -12.10 -5.00
C HIS A 1 -6.70 -11.64 -5.24
N VAL A 2 -6.07 -11.01 -4.23
CA VAL A 2 -4.67 -10.57 -4.32
C VAL A 2 -3.87 -11.49 -3.40
N ASP A 3 -2.89 -12.18 -3.97
CA ASP A 3 -1.94 -13.00 -3.24
C ASP A 3 -0.92 -12.09 -2.56
N ARG A 4 -0.82 -12.17 -1.23
CA ARG A 4 -0.07 -11.24 -0.40
C ARG A 4 1.42 -11.38 -0.59
N GLU A 5 1.89 -12.62 -0.72
CA GLU A 5 3.30 -12.94 -0.94
C GLU A 5 3.73 -12.43 -2.32
N LYS A 6 2.95 -12.74 -3.36
CA LYS A 6 3.26 -12.26 -4.72
C LYS A 6 3.21 -10.73 -4.84
N ALA A 7 2.27 -10.09 -4.15
CA ALA A 7 2.20 -8.62 -4.14
C ALA A 7 3.41 -7.99 -3.44
N LEU A 8 3.89 -8.58 -2.33
CA LEU A 8 5.10 -8.14 -1.67
C LEU A 8 6.35 -8.39 -2.52
N ILE A 9 6.43 -9.55 -3.19
CA ILE A 9 7.51 -9.87 -4.16
C ILE A 9 7.56 -8.86 -5.32
N MET A 10 6.40 -8.36 -5.76
CA MET A 10 6.34 -7.33 -6.80
C MET A 10 6.67 -5.92 -6.30
N GLY A 11 6.91 -5.71 -5.00
CA GLY A 11 7.11 -4.36 -4.46
C GLY A 11 5.85 -3.51 -4.35
N LEU A 12 4.65 -4.12 -4.43
CA LEU A 12 3.39 -3.37 -4.34
C LEU A 12 3.14 -2.81 -2.93
N PHE A 13 3.76 -3.43 -1.93
CA PHE A 13 3.72 -3.01 -0.54
C PHE A 13 5.16 -2.75 -0.07
N PRO A 14 5.35 -1.86 0.92
CA PRO A 14 6.64 -1.76 1.60
C PRO A 14 7.02 -3.09 2.25
N ASP A 15 8.31 -3.31 2.43
CA ASP A 15 8.83 -4.50 3.12
C ASP A 15 8.22 -4.65 4.51
N CYS A 16 7.52 -5.76 4.74
CA CYS A 16 6.87 -6.06 6.00
C CYS A 16 6.56 -7.55 6.16
N GLU A 17 6.29 -7.98 7.39
CA GLU A 17 5.75 -9.31 7.68
C GLU A 17 4.45 -9.54 6.91
N ILE A 18 4.34 -10.65 6.18
CA ILE A 18 3.19 -11.01 5.33
C ILE A 18 1.88 -11.03 6.13
N GLU A 19 1.95 -11.38 7.41
CA GLU A 19 0.83 -11.44 8.34
C GLU A 19 0.19 -10.06 8.58
N LYS A 20 0.93 -8.97 8.39
CA LYS A 20 0.43 -7.60 8.52
C LYS A 20 -0.38 -7.15 7.30
N ILE A 21 -0.29 -7.87 6.20
CA ILE A 21 -1.05 -7.59 4.98
C ILE A 21 -2.41 -8.28 5.10
N SER A 22 -3.49 -7.50 5.05
CA SER A 22 -4.86 -8.00 5.09
C SER A 22 -5.73 -7.34 4.02
N SER A 23 -6.67 -8.11 3.47
CA SER A 23 -7.62 -7.60 2.48
C SER A 23 -8.91 -7.18 3.17
N VAL A 24 -9.31 -5.92 2.97
CA VAL A 24 -10.56 -5.37 3.50
C VAL A 24 -11.72 -5.44 2.50
N GLY A 25 -11.47 -5.95 1.28
CA GLY A 25 -12.49 -5.97 0.22
C GLY A 25 -12.91 -4.58 -0.24
N ASN A 26 -14.20 -4.39 -0.52
CA ASN A 26 -14.73 -3.11 -0.98
C ASN A 26 -15.08 -2.19 0.20
N ALA A 27 -14.05 -1.54 0.75
CA ALA A 27 -14.21 -0.61 1.87
C ALA A 27 -15.19 0.54 1.58
N ALA A 28 -15.29 1.02 0.34
CA ALA A 28 -16.24 2.07 -0.04
C ALA A 28 -17.70 1.60 0.08
N GLY A 29 -17.98 0.37 -0.37
CA GLY A 29 -19.30 -0.27 -0.23
C GLY A 29 -19.67 -0.51 1.23
N ASP A 30 -18.73 -1.03 2.02
CA ASP A 30 -18.94 -1.28 3.45
C ASP A 30 -19.14 0.03 4.23
N GLY A 31 -18.35 1.06 3.93
CA GLY A 31 -18.50 2.40 4.49
C GLY A 31 -19.85 3.03 4.16
N CYS A 32 -20.34 2.87 2.93
CA CYS A 32 -21.67 3.35 2.53
C CYS A 32 -22.78 2.68 3.34
N ARG A 33 -22.72 1.34 3.50
CA ARG A 33 -23.69 0.60 4.34
C ARG A 33 -23.63 1.04 5.80
N ALA A 34 -22.43 1.24 6.35
CA ALA A 34 -22.23 1.71 7.71
C ALA A 34 -22.81 3.12 7.93
N ALA A 35 -22.54 4.06 7.02
CA ALA A 35 -23.06 5.43 7.10
C ALA A 35 -24.58 5.52 6.82
N LEU A 36 -25.14 4.59 6.03
CA LEU A 36 -26.58 4.50 5.77
C LEU A 36 -27.33 4.08 7.03
N LEU A 37 -26.83 3.06 7.74
CA LEU A 37 -27.51 2.43 8.87
C LEU A 37 -27.16 3.06 10.24
N ASN A 38 -26.08 3.83 10.34
CA ASN A 38 -25.62 4.43 11.59
C ASN A 38 -25.30 5.94 11.43
N ARG A 39 -26.05 6.77 12.16
CA ARG A 39 -25.89 8.24 12.15
C ARG A 39 -24.55 8.70 12.72
N GLU A 40 -24.02 8.04 13.74
CA GLU A 40 -22.72 8.38 14.31
C GLU A 40 -21.59 8.04 13.33
N LYS A 41 -21.68 6.90 12.61
CA LYS A 41 -20.73 6.59 11.53
C LYS A 41 -20.80 7.59 10.38
N ARG A 42 -21.98 8.12 10.07
CA ARG A 42 -22.13 9.20 9.10
C ARG A 42 -21.44 10.50 9.55
N LYS A 43 -21.59 10.88 10.83
CA LYS A 43 -20.89 12.04 11.40
C LYS A 43 -19.38 11.83 11.42
N GLU A 44 -18.91 10.63 11.75
CA GLU A 44 -17.49 10.26 11.69
C GLU A 44 -16.94 10.43 10.27
N ALA A 45 -17.64 9.92 9.25
CA ALA A 45 -17.25 10.10 7.86
C ALA A 45 -17.19 11.58 7.43
N ASP A 46 -18.13 12.41 7.88
CA ASP A 46 -18.14 13.87 7.64
C ASP A 46 -17.00 14.60 8.36
N TRP A 47 -16.60 14.10 9.53
CA TRP A 47 -15.41 14.61 10.22
C TRP A 47 -14.14 14.20 9.47
N VAL A 48 -13.98 12.92 9.11
CA VAL A 48 -12.79 12.42 8.39
C VAL A 48 -12.60 13.18 7.07
N SER A 49 -13.66 13.39 6.29
CA SER A 49 -13.57 14.08 5.00
C SER A 49 -13.09 15.53 5.10
N ARG A 50 -13.32 16.20 6.25
CA ARG A 50 -12.85 17.57 6.51
C ARG A 50 -11.44 17.63 7.09
N ASN A 51 -10.90 16.52 7.57
CA ASN A 51 -9.61 16.45 8.25
C ASN A 51 -8.55 15.67 7.46
N VAL A 52 -8.92 15.08 6.32
CA VAL A 52 -7.94 14.48 5.41
C VAL A 52 -7.17 15.58 4.68
N GLU A 53 -5.86 15.46 4.66
CA GLU A 53 -4.98 16.33 3.89
C GLU A 53 -4.73 15.71 2.51
N TYR A 54 -4.86 16.53 1.46
CA TYR A 54 -4.53 16.12 0.11
C TYR A 54 -3.07 16.47 -0.17
N ILE A 55 -2.29 15.46 -0.57
CA ILE A 55 -0.90 15.62 -1.01
C ILE A 55 -0.88 15.49 -2.53
N GLU A 56 -0.41 16.53 -3.21
CA GLU A 56 -0.31 16.58 -4.68
C GLU A 56 1.03 16.01 -5.14
N LEU A 57 1.03 14.78 -5.64
CA LEU A 57 2.25 14.06 -6.01
C LEU A 57 3.04 14.74 -7.14
N THR A 58 2.40 15.53 -8.00
CA THR A 58 3.10 16.21 -9.11
C THR A 58 4.03 17.34 -8.65
N VAL A 59 3.83 17.88 -7.44
CA VAL A 59 4.69 18.91 -6.85
C VAL A 59 5.67 18.35 -5.81
N GLU A 60 5.51 17.07 -5.44
CA GLU A 60 6.44 16.38 -4.55
C GLU A 60 7.77 16.16 -5.26
N LYS A 61 8.83 16.77 -4.72
CA LYS A 61 10.15 16.86 -5.37
C LYS A 61 10.75 15.49 -5.67
N ASP A 62 10.51 14.53 -4.78
CA ASP A 62 11.16 13.23 -4.81
C ASP A 62 10.30 12.15 -5.48
N PHE A 63 9.02 12.44 -5.79
CA PHE A 63 8.09 11.43 -6.33
C PHE A 63 8.58 10.78 -7.62
N GLN A 64 9.22 11.54 -8.52
CA GLN A 64 9.77 10.98 -9.76
C GLN A 64 10.92 10.00 -9.51
N ASN A 65 11.75 10.26 -8.50
CA ASN A 65 12.85 9.36 -8.13
C ASN A 65 12.29 8.11 -7.46
N GLU A 66 11.40 8.27 -6.48
CA GLU A 66 10.71 7.17 -5.80
C GLU A 66 9.97 6.26 -6.79
N PHE A 67 9.25 6.85 -7.75
CA PHE A 67 8.55 6.09 -8.78
C PHE A 67 9.51 5.30 -9.68
N MET A 68 10.63 5.90 -10.07
CA MET A 68 11.65 5.24 -10.89
C MET A 68 12.30 4.08 -10.13
N GLU A 69 12.65 4.28 -8.86
CA GLU A 69 13.21 3.22 -8.00
C GLU A 69 12.22 2.08 -7.78
N ALA A 70 10.92 2.38 -7.66
CA ALA A 70 9.85 1.39 -7.52
C ALA A 70 9.48 0.66 -8.83
N MET A 71 10.08 1.00 -9.97
CA MET A 71 9.87 0.24 -11.22
C MET A 71 10.66 -1.08 -11.25
N HIS A 72 11.72 -1.22 -10.44
CA HIS A 72 12.41 -2.49 -10.25
C HIS A 72 11.63 -3.39 -9.28
N LEU A 73 11.77 -4.71 -9.43
CA LEU A 73 11.05 -5.68 -8.60
C LEU A 73 12.02 -6.36 -7.63
N PRO A 74 11.81 -6.33 -6.31
CA PRO A 74 10.73 -5.61 -5.61
C PRO A 74 10.97 -4.10 -5.53
N HIS A 75 12.22 -3.64 -5.58
CA HIS A 75 12.59 -2.22 -5.61
C HIS A 75 14.05 -2.07 -6.06
N MET A 76 14.47 -0.87 -6.44
CA MET A 76 15.85 -0.61 -6.86
C MET A 76 16.85 -0.59 -5.69
N THR A 77 16.43 -0.02 -4.56
CA THR A 77 17.30 0.36 -3.44
C THR A 77 16.94 -0.35 -2.13
N ASP A 78 15.64 -0.48 -1.81
CA ASP A 78 15.15 -1.21 -0.64
C ASP A 78 15.55 -2.69 -0.61
N GLU A 79 15.96 -3.16 0.57
CA GLU A 79 16.53 -4.51 0.75
C GLU A 79 15.51 -5.65 0.75
N PHE A 80 14.21 -5.36 0.99
CA PHE A 80 13.13 -6.35 1.12
C PHE A 80 13.53 -7.57 1.97
N THR A 81 13.94 -7.32 3.20
CA THR A 81 14.50 -8.33 4.12
C THR A 81 13.53 -9.48 4.43
N HIS A 82 12.22 -9.23 4.43
CA HIS A 82 11.21 -10.26 4.67
C HIS A 82 11.04 -11.22 3.49
N LEU A 83 11.63 -10.93 2.32
CA LEU A 83 11.65 -11.82 1.16
C LEU A 83 12.89 -12.72 1.10
N LYS A 84 13.86 -12.56 2.00
CA LYS A 84 15.06 -13.42 2.06
C LYS A 84 14.66 -14.87 2.30
N GLY A 85 15.12 -15.77 1.42
CA GLY A 85 14.76 -17.19 1.46
C GLY A 85 13.36 -17.52 0.91
N ILE A 86 12.56 -16.52 0.53
CA ILE A 86 11.30 -16.69 -0.22
C ILE A 86 11.58 -16.61 -1.72
N VAL A 87 12.38 -15.63 -2.14
CA VAL A 87 12.84 -15.46 -3.52
C VAL A 87 14.34 -15.72 -3.63
N ALA A 88 14.82 -15.90 -4.86
CA ALA A 88 16.24 -16.02 -5.13
C ALA A 88 16.97 -14.69 -4.87
N ASP A 89 18.20 -14.75 -4.36
CA ASP A 89 18.96 -13.54 -3.97
C ASP A 89 19.21 -12.59 -5.15
N GLU A 90 19.25 -13.10 -6.39
CA GLU A 90 19.38 -12.27 -7.60
C GLU A 90 18.17 -11.36 -7.82
N ILE A 91 16.98 -11.74 -7.33
CA ILE A 91 15.77 -10.92 -7.41
C ILE A 91 15.87 -9.75 -6.43
N LEU A 92 16.48 -9.95 -5.26
CA LEU A 92 16.65 -8.91 -4.23
C LEU A 92 17.81 -7.96 -4.53
N HIS A 93 18.76 -8.38 -5.37
CA HIS A 93 20.00 -7.64 -5.65
C HIS A 93 20.24 -7.48 -7.15
N GLN A 94 19.25 -6.92 -7.86
CA GLN A 94 19.35 -6.64 -9.28
C GLN A 94 20.39 -5.53 -9.50
N LYS A 95 21.49 -5.88 -10.18
CA LYS A 95 22.58 -4.96 -10.55
C LYS A 95 22.37 -4.35 -11.92
#